data_AF-X0XVA0-F1
#
_entry.id   AF-X0XVA0-F1
#
_cell.length_a   1.000
_cell.length_b   1.000
_cell.length_c   1.000
_cell.angle_alpha   90.00
_cell.angle_beta   90.00
_cell.angle_gamma   90.00
#
_symmetry.space_group_name_H-M   'P 1'
#
loop_
_entity.id
_entity.type
_entity.pdbx_description
1 polymer ?
#
loop_
_entity_poly.entity_id
_entity_poly.type
_entity_poly.pdbx_seq_one_letter_code
_entity_poly.pdbx_strand_id
1 'polypeptide(L)'
;LVYWGNPKNMGICVACFERDTAGALGLHRAGVVQYIRPEIIGFVLGALLAALLFREFRPRAGSAPIVRFALGVFAMIGALVFLGCPWRALLRLAGGDLNAILGLLGLVTGVTLGALFIRGGYNLGRANRAPLVIGSVLPLAMIGLLLLAIFTPEFGRDADGNPVGPIFESIKGPGALHAALAVSLVVGLAVGVLAQRTRFCTMGAVRDVILVRDTHLMSGVLALVAAAVVTNAVITGFTDEDLLKLGFANQPV
;
A
#
# COMPACT_ATOMS: atom_id res chain seq x y z
N LEU A 1 13.68 -2.16 4.52
CA LEU A 1 13.15 -2.04 3.14
C LEU A 1 13.87 -0.96 2.36
N VAL A 2 13.85 0.31 2.80
CA VAL A 2 14.57 1.40 2.09
C VAL A 2 16.07 1.13 1.99
N TYR A 3 16.71 0.74 3.10
CA TYR A 3 18.13 0.33 3.10
C TYR A 3 18.42 -0.89 2.20
N TRP A 4 17.41 -1.73 1.94
CA TRP A 4 17.57 -2.97 1.16
C TRP A 4 17.20 -2.80 -0.32
N GLY A 5 16.95 -1.58 -0.81
CA GLY A 5 16.75 -1.30 -2.23
C GLY A 5 15.39 -0.72 -2.61
N ASN A 6 14.44 -0.60 -1.67
CA ASN A 6 13.18 0.11 -1.97
C ASN A 6 13.41 1.63 -2.12
N PRO A 7 12.54 2.35 -2.84
CA PRO A 7 12.70 3.78 -3.04
C PRO A 7 12.79 4.55 -1.72
N LYS A 8 13.50 5.68 -1.73
CA LYS A 8 13.74 6.48 -0.53
C LYS A 8 12.42 7.00 0.04
N ASN A 9 12.30 6.99 1.38
CA ASN A 9 11.06 7.28 2.11
C ASN A 9 9.81 6.52 1.60
N MET A 10 10.03 5.38 0.94
CA MET A 10 9.00 4.46 0.48
C MET A 10 9.12 3.17 1.29
N GLY A 11 8.28 3.05 2.32
CA GLY A 11 8.11 1.82 3.09
C GLY A 11 7.27 0.82 2.31
N ILE A 12 6.07 0.49 2.81
CA ILE A 12 5.06 -0.24 2.02
C ILE A 12 4.03 0.75 1.51
N CYS A 13 3.91 0.91 0.19
CA CYS A 13 2.92 1.82 -0.40
C CYS A 13 1.92 1.02 -1.24
N VAL A 14 0.78 0.66 -0.64
CA VAL A 14 -0.24 -0.17 -1.30
C VAL A 14 -0.64 0.38 -2.67
N ALA A 15 -0.96 1.67 -2.77
CA ALA A 15 -1.39 2.27 -4.03
C ALA A 15 -0.30 2.25 -5.13
N CYS A 16 0.93 2.64 -4.80
CA CYS A 16 2.01 2.62 -5.78
C CYS A 16 2.39 1.18 -6.16
N PHE A 17 2.33 0.24 -5.22
CA PHE A 17 2.74 -1.13 -5.46
C PHE A 17 1.70 -1.90 -6.27
N GLU A 18 0.41 -1.61 -6.07
CA GLU A 18 -0.67 -2.10 -6.93
C GLU A 18 -0.55 -1.55 -8.35
N ARG A 19 -0.19 -0.27 -8.51
CA ARG A 19 0.15 0.30 -9.83
C ARG A 19 1.34 -0.45 -10.44
N ASP A 20 2.43 -0.63 -9.71
CA ASP A 20 3.63 -1.30 -10.24
C ASP A 20 3.32 -2.74 -10.68
N THR A 21 2.48 -3.44 -9.93
CA THR A 21 1.99 -4.79 -10.26
C THR A 21 1.06 -4.76 -11.47
N ALA A 22 0.18 -3.78 -11.59
CA ALA A 22 -0.68 -3.60 -12.77
C ALA A 22 0.15 -3.29 -14.03
N GLY A 23 1.24 -2.52 -13.89
CA GLY A 23 2.20 -2.27 -14.95
C GLY A 23 2.96 -3.52 -15.37
N ALA A 24 3.34 -4.36 -14.41
CA ALA A 24 3.99 -5.64 -14.67
C ALA A 24 3.06 -6.60 -15.44
N LEU A 25 1.77 -6.64 -15.10
CA LEU A 25 0.75 -7.43 -15.81
C LEU A 25 0.33 -6.83 -17.17
N GLY A 26 0.89 -5.68 -17.56
CA GLY A 26 0.57 -5.02 -18.83
C GLY A 26 -0.79 -4.32 -18.87
N LEU A 27 -1.45 -4.12 -17.73
CA LEU A 27 -2.72 -3.38 -17.65
C LEU A 27 -2.54 -1.88 -17.96
N HIS A 28 -1.31 -1.38 -17.86
CA HIS A 28 -0.89 -0.09 -18.41
C HIS A 28 0.55 -0.16 -18.93
N ARG A 29 0.91 0.74 -19.86
CA ARG A 29 2.20 0.71 -20.60
C ARG A 29 3.26 1.70 -20.09
N ALA A 30 3.13 2.19 -18.86
CA ALA A 30 4.13 3.06 -18.26
C ALA A 30 5.40 2.27 -17.87
N GLY A 31 6.44 2.34 -18.72
CA GLY A 31 7.67 1.54 -18.59
C GLY A 31 8.54 1.77 -17.34
N VAL A 32 8.26 2.82 -16.56
CA VAL A 32 9.01 3.19 -15.33
C VAL A 32 8.47 2.55 -14.05
N VAL A 33 7.31 1.89 -14.13
CA VAL A 33 6.51 1.40 -13.00
C VAL A 33 5.95 0.00 -13.29
N GLN A 34 6.84 -0.94 -13.61
CA GLN A 34 6.50 -2.32 -13.94
C GLN A 34 7.37 -3.25 -13.10
N TYR A 35 6.78 -3.77 -12.02
CA TYR A 35 7.40 -4.78 -11.17
C TYR A 35 6.32 -5.42 -10.29
N ILE A 36 6.28 -6.75 -10.24
CA ILE A 36 5.37 -7.46 -9.31
C ILE A 36 5.95 -7.32 -7.92
N ARG A 37 5.28 -6.57 -7.05
CA ARG A 37 5.80 -6.25 -5.70
C ARG A 37 5.46 -7.33 -4.67
N PRO A 38 6.44 -8.14 -4.23
CA PRO A 38 6.19 -9.23 -3.29
C PRO A 38 5.73 -8.73 -1.91
N GLU A 39 5.98 -7.45 -1.59
CA GLU A 39 5.52 -6.84 -0.34
C GLU A 39 3.99 -6.86 -0.20
N ILE A 40 3.23 -6.63 -1.27
CA ILE A 40 1.75 -6.64 -1.23
C ILE A 40 1.23 -8.06 -1.09
N ILE A 41 1.85 -9.00 -1.79
CA ILE A 41 1.52 -10.42 -1.67
C ILE A 41 1.74 -10.87 -0.23
N GLY A 42 2.91 -10.57 0.33
CA GLY A 42 3.24 -10.85 1.73
C GLY A 42 2.26 -10.19 2.69
N PHE A 43 1.94 -8.91 2.47
CA PHE A 43 0.98 -8.15 3.29
C PHE A 43 -0.41 -8.81 3.33
N VAL A 44 -0.95 -9.21 2.17
CA VAL A 44 -2.27 -9.87 2.10
C VAL A 44 -2.23 -11.25 2.75
N LEU A 45 -1.20 -12.06 2.47
CA LEU A 45 -1.07 -13.41 3.04
C LEU A 45 -0.82 -13.37 4.55
N GLY A 46 -0.03 -12.41 5.04
CA GLY A 46 0.20 -12.18 6.47
C GLY A 46 -1.07 -11.76 7.20
N ALA A 47 -1.86 -10.85 6.60
CA ALA A 47 -3.15 -10.45 7.15
C ALA A 47 -4.14 -11.63 7.19
N LEU A 48 -4.16 -12.47 6.14
CA LEU A 48 -4.98 -13.69 6.11
C LEU A 48 -4.54 -14.68 7.21
N LEU A 49 -3.24 -14.92 7.34
CA LEU A 49 -2.69 -15.83 8.35
C LEU A 49 -3.10 -15.39 9.76
N ALA A 50 -2.97 -14.10 10.06
CA ALA A 50 -3.43 -13.55 11.34
C ALA A 50 -4.95 -13.72 11.51
N ALA A 51 -5.75 -13.41 10.50
CA ALA A 51 -7.20 -13.57 10.57
C ALA A 51 -7.62 -15.03 10.83
N LEU A 52 -6.92 -15.99 10.26
CA LEU A 52 -7.16 -17.42 10.47
C LEU A 52 -6.72 -17.87 11.88
N LEU A 53 -5.50 -17.51 12.29
CA LEU A 53 -4.94 -17.89 13.60
C LEU A 53 -5.80 -17.38 14.76
N PHE A 54 -6.30 -16.15 14.65
CA PHE A 54 -7.16 -15.53 15.68
C PHE A 54 -8.65 -15.80 15.47
N ARG A 55 -9.02 -16.64 14.49
CA ARG A 55 -10.42 -16.98 14.18
C ARG A 55 -11.31 -15.76 13.90
N GLU A 56 -10.73 -14.69 13.37
CA GLU A 56 -11.41 -13.46 12.96
C GLU A 56 -11.81 -13.48 11.47
N PHE A 57 -11.40 -14.50 10.71
CA PHE A 57 -11.71 -14.63 9.31
C PHE A 57 -13.22 -14.78 9.07
N ARG A 58 -13.84 -13.72 8.56
CA ARG A 58 -15.27 -13.65 8.22
C ARG A 58 -15.44 -13.07 6.82
N PRO A 59 -15.62 -13.92 5.79
CA PRO A 59 -15.86 -13.45 4.43
C PRO A 59 -17.14 -12.61 4.34
N ARG A 60 -17.03 -11.43 3.72
CA ARG A 60 -18.12 -10.47 3.57
C ARG A 60 -18.19 -10.00 2.11
N ALA A 61 -19.40 -9.89 1.59
CA ALA A 61 -19.68 -9.30 0.28
C ALA A 61 -20.52 -8.02 0.44
N GLY A 62 -20.26 -7.02 -0.40
CA GLY A 62 -21.00 -5.76 -0.40
C GLY A 62 -22.21 -5.79 -1.32
N SER A 63 -23.27 -5.05 -0.97
CA SER A 63 -24.52 -4.99 -1.73
C SER A 63 -24.54 -3.96 -2.88
N ALA A 64 -23.56 -3.05 -2.94
CA ALA A 64 -23.47 -1.98 -3.94
C ALA A 64 -22.12 -2.04 -4.67
N PRO A 65 -21.95 -2.93 -5.66
CA PRO A 65 -20.67 -3.21 -6.30
C PRO A 65 -20.18 -2.04 -7.17
N ILE A 66 -21.05 -1.46 -8.01
CA ILE A 66 -20.68 -0.38 -8.94
C ILE A 66 -20.20 0.87 -8.19
N VAL A 67 -20.94 1.28 -7.15
CA VAL A 67 -20.57 2.45 -6.33
C VAL A 67 -19.23 2.22 -5.61
N ARG A 68 -19.03 1.04 -5.00
CA ARG A 68 -17.75 0.69 -4.36
C ARG A 68 -16.59 0.67 -5.35
N PHE A 69 -16.81 0.16 -6.56
CA PHE A 69 -15.81 0.15 -7.62
C PHE A 69 -15.44 1.58 -8.05
N ALA A 70 -16.42 2.42 -8.33
CA ALA A 70 -16.19 3.82 -8.71
C ALA A 70 -15.44 4.59 -7.62
N LEU A 71 -15.82 4.41 -6.34
CA LEU A 71 -15.10 5.01 -5.20
C LEU A 71 -13.63 4.53 -5.14
N GLY A 72 -13.37 3.25 -5.45
CA GLY A 72 -12.02 2.71 -5.55
C GLY A 72 -11.20 3.36 -6.67
N VAL A 73 -11.80 3.59 -7.84
CA VAL A 73 -11.15 4.29 -8.97
C VAL A 73 -10.75 5.71 -8.56
N PHE A 74 -11.66 6.49 -7.97
CA PHE A 74 -11.34 7.84 -7.51
C PHE A 74 -10.28 7.84 -6.39
N ALA A 75 -10.33 6.88 -5.47
CA ALA A 75 -9.32 6.73 -4.43
C ALA A 75 -7.93 6.45 -5.02
N MET A 76 -7.83 5.59 -6.04
CA MET A 76 -6.56 5.30 -6.70
C MET A 76 -6.05 6.48 -7.52
N ILE A 77 -6.91 7.20 -8.24
CA ILE A 77 -6.53 8.44 -8.94
C ILE A 77 -5.95 9.44 -7.92
N GLY A 78 -6.66 9.68 -6.81
CA GLY A 78 -6.19 10.58 -5.76
C GLY A 78 -4.84 10.15 -5.16
N ALA A 79 -4.68 8.87 -4.81
CA ALA A 79 -3.44 8.35 -4.25
C ALA A 79 -2.25 8.50 -5.21
N LEU A 80 -2.47 8.36 -6.52
CA LEU A 80 -1.43 8.53 -7.53
C LEU A 80 -1.08 10.01 -7.78
N VAL A 81 -2.08 10.89 -7.82
CA VAL A 81 -1.88 12.34 -7.99
C VAL A 81 -1.05 12.93 -6.84
N PHE A 82 -1.32 12.52 -5.61
CA PHE A 82 -0.56 12.97 -4.43
C PHE A 82 0.71 12.14 -4.14
N LEU A 83 1.12 11.27 -5.08
CA LEU A 83 2.34 10.47 -4.99
C LEU A 83 2.42 9.61 -3.71
N GLY A 84 1.30 9.01 -3.29
CA GLY A 84 1.32 8.06 -2.18
C GLY A 84 -0.05 7.64 -1.64
N CYS A 85 -0.10 6.43 -1.08
CA CYS A 85 -1.15 6.04 -0.15
C CYS A 85 -0.95 6.75 1.21
N PRO A 86 -1.92 6.67 2.13
CA PRO A 86 -1.79 7.30 3.45
C PRO A 86 -0.51 6.93 4.20
N TRP A 87 -0.03 5.68 4.04
CA TRP A 87 1.24 5.25 4.62
C TRP A 87 2.44 5.95 4.01
N ARG A 88 2.52 6.03 2.67
CA ARG A 88 3.63 6.74 2.02
C ARG A 88 3.61 8.24 2.36
N ALA A 89 2.45 8.86 2.46
CA ALA A 89 2.36 10.26 2.89
C ALA A 89 2.93 10.47 4.31
N LEU A 90 2.61 9.57 5.26
CA LEU A 90 3.17 9.64 6.62
C LEU A 90 4.68 9.35 6.65
N LEU A 91 5.17 8.41 5.84
CA LEU A 91 6.59 8.09 5.76
C LEU A 91 7.41 9.20 5.07
N ARG A 92 6.85 9.85 4.05
CA ARG A 92 7.42 11.06 3.43
C ARG A 92 7.51 12.19 4.44
N LEU A 93 6.44 12.44 5.20
CA LEU A 93 6.45 13.43 6.27
C LEU A 93 7.54 13.12 7.31
N ALA A 94 7.68 11.85 7.70
CA ALA A 94 8.72 11.40 8.61
C ALA A 94 10.15 11.51 8.03
N GLY A 95 10.31 11.54 6.70
CA GLY A 95 11.55 11.83 5.99
C GLY A 95 11.85 13.34 5.83
N GLY A 96 10.96 14.19 6.35
CA GLY A 96 11.09 15.65 6.29
C GLY A 96 10.33 16.31 5.13
N ASP A 97 9.54 15.55 4.35
CA ASP A 97 8.76 16.06 3.22
C ASP A 97 7.54 16.86 3.64
N LEU A 98 7.66 18.19 3.56
CA LEU A 98 6.58 19.11 3.89
C LEU A 98 5.49 19.16 2.81
N ASN A 99 5.77 18.71 1.57
CA ASN A 99 4.72 18.56 0.55
C ASN A 99 3.75 17.43 0.93
N ALA A 100 4.18 16.46 1.73
CA ALA A 100 3.30 15.42 2.25
C ALA A 100 2.20 15.99 3.16
N ILE A 101 2.40 17.17 3.77
CA ILE A 101 1.38 17.85 4.58
C ILE A 101 0.16 18.20 3.71
N LEU A 102 0.38 18.71 2.50
CA LEU A 102 -0.73 19.04 1.59
C LEU A 102 -1.53 17.79 1.21
N GLY A 103 -0.84 16.67 0.95
CA GLY A 103 -1.49 15.38 0.71
C GLY A 103 -2.29 14.87 1.91
N LEU A 104 -1.74 14.99 3.13
CA LEU A 104 -2.41 14.61 4.37
C LEU A 104 -3.61 15.51 4.68
N LEU A 105 -3.51 16.82 4.44
CA LEU A 105 -4.64 17.75 4.57
C LEU A 105 -5.74 17.42 3.57
N GLY A 106 -5.40 17.07 2.33
CA GLY A 106 -6.35 16.58 1.34
C GLY A 106 -7.06 15.29 1.80
N LEU A 107 -6.31 14.34 2.38
CA LEU A 107 -6.87 13.12 2.94
C LEU A 107 -7.80 13.42 4.13
N VAL A 108 -7.39 14.27 5.06
CA VAL A 108 -8.18 14.63 6.25
C VAL A 108 -9.47 15.35 5.84
N THR A 109 -9.39 16.33 4.94
CA THR A 109 -10.58 17.05 4.46
C THR A 109 -11.54 16.12 3.70
N GLY A 110 -11.02 15.26 2.82
CA GLY A 110 -11.81 14.26 2.10
C GLY A 110 -12.51 13.26 3.03
N VAL A 111 -11.80 12.71 4.01
CA VAL A 111 -12.40 11.80 5.01
C VAL A 111 -13.41 12.54 5.88
N THR A 112 -13.17 13.80 6.24
CA THR A 112 -14.11 14.62 7.02
C THR A 112 -15.42 14.83 6.25
N LEU A 113 -15.34 15.24 4.98
CA LEU A 113 -16.51 15.39 4.13
C LEU A 113 -17.27 14.07 3.97
N GLY A 114 -16.55 12.96 3.73
CA GLY A 114 -17.15 11.62 3.67
C GLY A 114 -17.84 11.23 4.98
N ALA A 115 -17.24 11.53 6.13
CA ALA A 115 -17.82 11.26 7.45
C ALA A 115 -19.10 12.08 7.68
N LEU A 116 -19.16 13.33 7.20
CA LEU A 116 -20.36 14.16 7.26
C LEU A 116 -21.50 13.59 6.40
N PHE A 117 -21.20 13.10 5.18
CA PHE A 117 -22.20 12.42 4.36
C PHE A 117 -22.75 11.15 5.03
N ILE A 118 -21.88 10.35 5.66
CA ILE A 118 -22.29 9.16 6.41
C ILE A 118 -23.19 9.56 7.60
N ARG A 119 -22.83 10.63 8.32
CA ARG A 119 -23.66 11.17 9.40
C ARG A 119 -25.02 11.68 8.91
N GLY A 120 -25.09 12.16 7.67
CA GLY A 120 -26.33 12.58 6.99
C GLY A 120 -27.21 11.44 6.48
N GLY A 121 -26.87 10.18 6.73
CA GLY A 121 -27.68 9.01 6.36
C GLY A 121 -27.21 8.26 5.12
N TYR A 122 -26.09 8.65 4.50
CA TYR A 122 -25.50 7.87 3.41
C TYR A 122 -25.01 6.50 3.90
N ASN A 123 -25.47 5.43 3.23
CA ASN A 123 -25.08 4.06 3.56
C ASN A 123 -24.76 3.26 2.29
N LEU A 124 -23.64 2.53 2.28
CA LEU A 124 -23.17 1.69 1.17
C LEU A 124 -23.87 0.31 1.11
N GLY A 125 -25.05 0.22 1.72
CA GLY A 125 -25.84 -1.00 1.89
C GLY A 125 -25.16 -2.08 2.76
N ARG A 126 -25.95 -3.08 3.17
CA ARG A 126 -25.52 -4.08 4.17
C ARG A 126 -24.44 -5.00 3.62
N ALA A 127 -23.42 -5.29 4.44
CA ALA A 127 -22.48 -6.37 4.16
C ALA A 127 -23.15 -7.71 4.46
N ASN A 128 -23.23 -8.59 3.47
CA ASN A 128 -23.78 -9.93 3.61
C ASN A 128 -22.66 -10.94 3.87
N ARG A 129 -22.97 -12.02 4.60
CA ARG A 129 -22.03 -13.13 4.79
C ARG A 129 -21.78 -13.78 3.42
N ALA A 130 -20.52 -13.92 3.06
CA ALA A 130 -20.12 -14.56 1.81
C ALA A 130 -19.64 -15.99 2.09
N PRO A 131 -19.79 -16.93 1.12
CA PRO A 131 -19.15 -18.23 1.21
C PRO A 131 -17.63 -18.11 1.23
N LEU A 132 -16.97 -19.12 1.81
CA LEU A 132 -15.52 -19.18 1.94
C LEU A 132 -14.80 -19.01 0.60
N VAL A 133 -15.38 -19.57 -0.48
CA VAL A 133 -14.85 -19.52 -1.84
C VAL A 133 -14.60 -18.08 -2.30
N ILE A 134 -15.55 -17.17 -2.05
CA ILE A 134 -15.41 -15.75 -2.40
C ILE A 134 -14.31 -15.09 -1.55
N GLY A 135 -14.21 -15.46 -0.28
CA GLY A 135 -13.15 -14.98 0.61
C GLY A 135 -11.75 -15.46 0.23
N SER A 136 -11.62 -16.61 -0.42
CA SER A 136 -10.33 -17.17 -0.87
C SER A 136 -9.84 -16.64 -2.21
N VAL A 137 -10.69 -15.96 -3.01
CA VAL A 137 -10.31 -15.46 -4.34
C VAL A 137 -9.08 -14.54 -4.27
N LEU A 138 -9.09 -13.58 -3.35
CA LEU A 138 -7.99 -12.62 -3.21
C LEU A 138 -6.67 -13.29 -2.77
N PRO A 139 -6.65 -14.12 -1.71
CA PRO A 139 -5.45 -14.90 -1.38
C PRO A 139 -4.93 -15.77 -2.52
N LEU A 140 -5.82 -16.46 -3.24
CA LEU A 140 -5.44 -17.32 -4.37
C LEU A 140 -4.84 -16.49 -5.51
N ALA A 141 -5.42 -15.33 -5.82
CA ALA A 141 -4.87 -14.41 -6.80
C ALA A 141 -3.47 -13.92 -6.40
N MET A 142 -3.25 -13.60 -5.12
CA MET A 142 -1.93 -13.19 -4.61
C MET A 142 -0.89 -14.32 -4.68
N ILE A 143 -1.30 -15.57 -4.41
CA ILE A 143 -0.43 -16.75 -4.61
C ILE A 143 -0.11 -16.91 -6.10
N GLY A 144 -1.09 -16.75 -6.99
CA GLY A 144 -0.87 -16.76 -8.44
C GLY A 144 0.16 -15.72 -8.89
N LEU A 145 0.05 -14.49 -8.38
CA LEU A 145 1.04 -13.44 -8.63
C LEU A 145 2.42 -13.77 -8.06
N LEU A 146 2.49 -14.45 -6.91
CA LEU A 146 3.76 -14.90 -6.32
C LEU A 146 4.45 -15.94 -7.20
N LEU A 147 3.69 -16.91 -7.71
CA LEU A 147 4.20 -17.93 -8.62
C LEU A 147 4.70 -17.27 -9.91
N LEU A 148 3.96 -16.30 -10.45
CA LEU A 148 4.40 -15.51 -11.61
C LEU A 148 5.70 -14.73 -11.32
N ALA A 149 5.84 -14.16 -10.12
CA ALA A 149 7.05 -13.45 -9.71
C ALA A 149 8.26 -14.37 -9.48
N ILE A 150 8.06 -15.63 -9.10
CA ILE A 150 9.15 -16.61 -8.87
C ILE A 150 9.57 -17.29 -10.17
N PHE A 151 8.60 -17.69 -10.99
CA PHE A 151 8.87 -18.48 -12.20
C PHE A 151 9.14 -17.63 -13.44
N THR A 152 8.79 -16.33 -13.41
CA THR A 152 8.97 -15.35 -14.50
C THR A 152 8.90 -16.00 -15.89
N PRO A 153 7.73 -16.57 -16.28
CA PRO A 153 7.65 -17.38 -17.48
C PRO A 153 7.93 -16.52 -18.72
N GLU A 154 9.06 -16.78 -19.38
CA GLU A 154 9.45 -16.10 -20.62
C GLU A 154 8.74 -16.78 -21.81
N PHE A 155 7.61 -16.23 -22.25
CA PHE A 155 6.87 -16.71 -23.43
C PHE A 155 7.45 -16.12 -24.72
N GLY A 156 8.71 -16.47 -25.02
CA GLY A 156 9.38 -16.16 -26.30
C GLY A 156 10.40 -15.03 -26.24
N ARG A 157 10.99 -14.71 -27.39
CA ARG A 157 11.97 -13.62 -27.58
C ARG A 157 11.48 -12.67 -28.66
N ASP A 158 11.69 -11.38 -28.47
CA ASP A 158 11.39 -10.33 -29.47
C ASP A 158 12.38 -10.42 -30.64
N ALA A 159 12.13 -9.67 -31.71
CA ALA A 159 13.03 -9.54 -32.86
C ALA A 159 14.47 -9.10 -32.48
N ASP A 160 14.60 -8.41 -31.34
CA ASP A 160 15.87 -7.94 -30.76
C ASP A 160 16.50 -8.93 -29.75
N GLY A 161 15.96 -10.14 -29.59
CA GLY A 161 16.52 -11.19 -28.73
C GLY A 161 16.23 -11.03 -27.22
N ASN A 162 15.48 -10.00 -26.82
CA ASN A 162 15.04 -9.81 -25.44
C ASN A 162 13.96 -10.83 -25.07
N PRO A 163 14.01 -11.45 -23.87
CA PRO A 163 12.94 -12.33 -23.40
C PRO A 163 11.63 -11.54 -23.27
N VAL A 164 10.60 -11.98 -23.99
CA VAL A 164 9.25 -11.42 -23.95
C VAL A 164 8.43 -12.30 -23.04
N GLY A 165 8.43 -11.96 -21.76
CA GLY A 165 7.46 -12.50 -20.81
C GLY A 165 6.11 -11.79 -20.91
N PRO A 166 5.04 -12.37 -20.35
CA PRO A 166 3.79 -11.66 -20.10
C PRO A 166 3.95 -10.64 -18.95
N ILE A 167 5.10 -10.65 -18.27
CA ILE A 167 5.46 -9.78 -17.15
C ILE A 167 6.47 -8.76 -17.67
N PHE A 168 6.15 -7.48 -17.54
CA PHE A 168 7.06 -6.39 -17.86
C PHE A 168 7.87 -5.99 -16.64
N GLU A 169 9.17 -5.75 -16.84
CA GLU A 169 10.08 -5.24 -15.81
C GLU A 169 10.65 -3.89 -16.21
N SER A 170 10.71 -2.96 -15.25
CA SER A 170 11.26 -1.63 -15.43
C SER A 170 12.79 -1.63 -15.33
N ILE A 171 13.46 -1.14 -16.37
CA ILE A 171 14.92 -0.95 -16.38
C ILE A 171 15.33 0.31 -15.59
N LYS A 172 14.45 1.31 -15.51
CA LYS A 172 14.68 2.59 -14.81
C LYS A 172 13.42 3.05 -14.09
N GLY A 173 13.60 3.79 -12.99
CA GLY A 173 12.51 4.37 -12.21
C GLY A 173 12.17 3.56 -10.95
N PRO A 174 11.07 3.91 -10.25
CA PRO A 174 10.72 3.30 -8.98
C PRO A 174 10.38 1.80 -9.07
N GLY A 175 10.01 1.30 -10.26
CA GLY A 175 9.83 -0.15 -10.48
C GLY A 175 11.13 -0.95 -10.45
N ALA A 176 12.27 -0.33 -10.79
CA ALA A 176 13.59 -0.95 -10.76
C ALA A 176 14.21 -0.99 -9.35
N LEU A 177 13.69 -0.17 -8.44
CA LEU A 177 14.16 -0.07 -7.05
C LEU A 177 13.35 -1.04 -6.18
N HIS A 178 13.88 -2.24 -6.00
CA HIS A 178 13.25 -3.25 -5.17
C HIS A 178 14.25 -3.96 -4.26
N ALA A 179 13.79 -4.33 -3.07
CA ALA A 179 14.52 -5.24 -2.20
C ALA A 179 14.44 -6.70 -2.70
N ALA A 180 15.34 -7.55 -2.21
CA ALA A 180 15.33 -8.97 -2.51
C ALA A 180 13.97 -9.61 -2.20
N LEU A 181 13.48 -10.47 -3.09
CA LEU A 181 12.13 -11.04 -3.04
C LEU A 181 11.78 -11.67 -1.69
N ALA A 182 12.69 -12.45 -1.11
CA ALA A 182 12.49 -13.08 0.20
C ALA A 182 12.35 -12.05 1.33
N VAL A 183 13.15 -10.99 1.31
CA VAL A 183 13.11 -9.93 2.32
C VAL A 183 11.80 -9.15 2.23
N SER A 184 11.40 -8.78 1.00
CA SER A 184 10.12 -8.11 0.74
C SER A 184 8.92 -8.95 1.18
N LEU A 185 8.95 -10.25 0.94
CA LEU A 185 7.87 -11.17 1.33
C LEU A 185 7.78 -11.33 2.85
N VAL A 186 8.91 -11.54 3.55
CA VAL A 186 8.94 -11.71 5.01
C VAL A 186 8.50 -10.43 5.72
N VAL A 187 9.01 -9.27 5.28
CA VAL A 187 8.59 -7.98 5.86
C VAL A 187 7.12 -7.71 5.56
N GLY A 188 6.66 -7.97 4.33
CA GLY A 188 5.24 -7.86 3.96
C GLY A 188 4.35 -8.72 4.86
N LEU A 189 4.72 -9.98 5.09
CA LEU A 189 3.99 -10.92 5.94
C LEU A 189 3.93 -10.43 7.40
N ALA A 190 5.05 -10.01 7.96
CA ALA A 190 5.11 -9.46 9.32
C ALA A 190 4.22 -8.21 9.47
N VAL A 191 4.29 -7.29 8.51
CA VAL A 191 3.47 -6.08 8.51
C VAL A 191 1.99 -6.42 8.34
N GLY A 192 1.63 -7.38 7.48
CA GLY A 192 0.26 -7.86 7.31
C GLY A 192 -0.33 -8.41 8.60
N VAL A 193 0.44 -9.23 9.32
CA VAL A 193 0.04 -9.76 10.64
C VAL A 193 -0.20 -8.62 11.64
N LEU A 194 0.72 -7.66 11.72
CA LEU A 194 0.62 -6.53 12.64
C LEU A 194 -0.58 -5.63 12.29
N ALA A 195 -0.77 -5.31 11.02
CA ALA A 195 -1.85 -4.47 10.53
C ALA A 195 -3.23 -5.09 10.81
N GLN A 196 -3.37 -6.40 10.60
CA GLN A 196 -4.60 -7.13 10.92
C GLN A 196 -4.91 -7.11 12.42
N ARG A 197 -3.89 -7.27 13.28
CA ARG A 197 -4.05 -7.29 14.74
C ARG A 197 -4.40 -5.94 15.34
N THR A 198 -3.77 -4.89 14.84
CA THR A 198 -3.97 -3.51 15.32
C THR A 198 -5.18 -2.84 14.68
N ARG A 199 -5.78 -3.47 13.65
CA ARG A 199 -6.84 -2.89 12.82
C ARG A 199 -6.46 -1.51 12.30
N PHE A 200 -5.19 -1.39 11.89
CA PHE A 200 -4.61 -0.12 11.48
C PHE A 200 -5.32 0.42 10.24
N CYS A 201 -5.96 1.58 10.38
CA CYS A 201 -6.62 2.28 9.28
C CYS A 201 -6.54 3.79 9.50
N THR A 202 -5.77 4.50 8.67
CA THR A 202 -5.64 5.96 8.73
C THR A 202 -6.95 6.68 8.47
N MET A 203 -7.74 6.21 7.50
CA MET A 203 -9.09 6.76 7.24
C MET A 203 -10.03 6.52 8.42
N GLY A 204 -9.93 5.35 9.06
CA GLY A 204 -10.66 5.02 10.27
C GLY A 204 -10.26 5.92 11.44
N ALA A 205 -8.96 6.17 11.63
CA ALA A 205 -8.45 7.05 12.66
C ALA A 205 -9.03 8.48 12.55
N VAL A 206 -9.02 9.06 11.35
CA VAL A 206 -9.59 10.41 11.15
C VAL A 206 -11.11 10.40 11.35
N ARG A 207 -11.82 9.42 10.76
CA ARG A 207 -13.27 9.31 10.88
C ARG A 207 -13.72 9.12 12.33
N ASP A 208 -13.09 8.22 13.08
CA ASP A 208 -13.51 7.84 14.42
C ASP A 208 -13.25 8.97 15.43
N VAL A 209 -12.18 9.74 15.24
CA VAL A 209 -11.94 10.98 16.01
C VAL A 209 -13.05 12.02 15.74
N ILE A 210 -13.48 12.18 14.49
CA ILE A 210 -14.49 13.19 14.13
C ILE A 210 -15.90 12.77 14.57
N LEU A 211 -16.27 11.51 14.36
CA LEU A 211 -17.64 11.05 14.54
C LEU A 211 -17.91 10.50 15.95
N VAL A 212 -16.96 9.76 16.52
CA VAL A 212 -17.10 9.02 17.78
C VAL A 212 -16.23 9.61 18.90
N ARG A 213 -15.25 10.47 18.56
CA ARG A 213 -14.22 11.00 19.47
C ARG A 213 -13.32 9.93 20.08
N ASP A 214 -13.10 8.83 19.35
CA ASP A 214 -12.17 7.76 19.74
C ASP A 214 -10.78 7.99 19.12
N THR A 215 -9.75 8.07 19.95
CA THR A 215 -8.36 8.30 19.56
C THR A 215 -7.52 7.02 19.49
N HIS A 216 -8.09 5.84 19.76
CA HIS A 216 -7.37 4.57 19.77
C HIS A 216 -6.67 4.26 18.43
N LEU A 217 -7.32 4.51 17.29
CA LEU A 217 -6.67 4.33 15.98
C LEU A 217 -5.68 5.45 15.66
N MET A 218 -5.87 6.64 16.22
CA MET A 218 -4.97 7.78 16.05
C MET A 218 -3.62 7.55 16.74
N SER A 219 -3.63 6.91 17.92
CA SER A 219 -2.38 6.54 18.61
C SER A 219 -1.51 5.60 17.76
N GLY A 220 -2.14 4.68 17.01
CA GLY A 220 -1.45 3.83 16.04
C GLY A 220 -0.78 4.63 14.92
N VAL A 221 -1.49 5.62 14.36
CA VAL A 221 -0.94 6.51 13.31
C VAL A 221 0.23 7.33 13.84
N LEU A 222 0.10 7.90 15.04
CA LEU A 222 1.18 8.64 15.70
C LEU A 222 2.38 7.76 16.01
N ALA A 223 2.16 6.53 16.47
CA ALA A 223 3.22 5.55 16.70
C ALA A 223 3.99 5.22 15.41
N LEU A 224 3.30 5.09 14.27
CA LEU A 224 3.96 4.89 12.97
C LEU A 224 4.86 6.07 12.61
N VAL A 225 4.36 7.31 12.74
CA VAL A 225 5.14 8.52 12.43
C VAL A 225 6.35 8.62 13.35
N ALA A 226 6.15 8.44 14.65
CA ALA A 226 7.24 8.47 15.63
C ALA A 226 8.30 7.40 15.34
N ALA A 227 7.89 6.15 15.09
CA ALA A 227 8.80 5.08 14.73
C ALA A 227 9.53 5.36 13.42
N ALA A 228 8.86 5.93 12.42
CA ALA A 228 9.47 6.28 11.14
C ALA A 228 10.50 7.41 11.29
N VAL A 229 10.20 8.45 12.07
CA VAL A 229 11.16 9.54 12.35
C VAL A 229 12.38 8.99 13.09
N VAL A 230 12.19 8.16 14.12
CA VAL A 230 13.29 7.53 14.85
C VAL A 230 14.13 6.64 13.92
N THR A 231 13.48 5.82 13.09
CA THR A 231 14.17 4.93 12.15
C THR A 231 14.95 5.72 11.10
N ASN A 232 14.38 6.79 10.55
CA ASN A 232 15.07 7.66 9.59
C ASN A 232 16.25 8.38 10.25
N ALA A 233 16.10 8.86 11.49
CA ALA A 233 17.17 9.50 12.24
C ALA A 233 18.32 8.52 12.56
N VAL A 234 17.99 7.28 12.96
CA VAL A 234 18.96 6.22 13.18
C VAL A 234 19.68 5.88 11.87
N ILE A 235 18.98 5.64 10.77
CA ILE A 235 19.65 5.29 9.51
C ILE A 235 20.52 6.44 9.01
N THR A 236 20.06 7.69 9.10
CA THR A 236 20.87 8.88 8.73
C THR A 236 22.10 9.05 9.64
N GLY A 237 21.99 8.69 10.92
CA GLY A 237 23.09 8.82 11.88
C GLY A 237 24.13 7.68 11.80
N PHE A 238 23.71 6.50 11.35
CA PHE A 238 24.58 5.31 11.25
C PHE A 238 25.00 4.99 9.81
N THR A 239 24.42 5.63 8.80
CA THR A 239 24.65 5.39 7.37
C THR A 239 24.80 6.75 6.68
N ASP A 240 25.66 6.86 5.65
CA ASP A 240 25.79 8.07 4.80
C ASP A 240 24.54 8.36 3.92
N GLU A 241 23.40 7.72 4.22
CA GLU A 241 22.14 7.91 3.49
C GLU A 241 21.33 9.05 4.11
N ASP A 242 21.31 10.19 3.43
CA ASP A 242 20.46 11.34 3.77
C ASP A 242 18.97 11.01 3.58
N LEU A 243 18.34 10.43 4.62
CA LEU A 243 16.90 10.11 4.65
C LEU A 243 16.06 11.20 5.32
N LEU A 244 16.69 12.08 6.08
CA LEU A 244 16.04 13.15 6.83
C LEU A 244 16.47 14.52 6.28
N LYS A 245 15.67 15.05 5.34
CA LYS A 245 15.85 16.38 4.77
C LYS A 245 14.57 17.20 4.90
N LEU A 246 14.54 18.06 5.90
CA LEU A 246 13.46 19.02 6.11
C LEU A 246 13.49 20.09 5.01
N GLY A 247 12.40 20.22 4.27
CA GLY A 247 12.30 21.19 3.19
C GLY A 247 11.06 21.02 2.32
N PHE A 248 11.05 21.74 1.20
CA PHE A 248 10.04 21.61 0.14
C PHE A 248 10.64 21.14 -1.20
N ALA A 249 11.97 21.09 -1.32
CA ALA A 249 12.70 20.77 -2.54
C ALA A 249 13.80 19.72 -2.29
N ASN A 250 14.09 18.89 -3.30
CA ASN A 250 15.13 17.85 -3.30
C ASN A 250 15.02 16.83 -2.16
N GLN A 251 13.81 16.36 -1.91
CA GLN A 251 13.56 15.40 -0.85
C GLN A 251 13.76 13.97 -1.32
N PRO A 252 14.18 13.07 -0.41
CA PRO A 252 14.34 11.66 -0.75
C PRO A 252 12.94 11.05 -0.95
N VAL A 253 12.49 10.87 -2.20
CA VAL A 253 11.14 10.35 -2.55
C VAL A 253 11.23 9.24 -3.60
#